data_AF-A0A916RQL3-F1
#
_entry.id   AF-A0A916RQL3-F1
#
_cell.length_a   1.000
_cell.length_b   1.000
_cell.length_c   1.000
_cell.angle_alpha   90.00
_cell.angle_beta   90.00
_cell.angle_gamma   90.00
#
_symmetry.space_group_name_H-M   'P 1'
#
loop_
_entity.id
_entity.type
_entity.pdbx_description
1 polymer ?
#
loop_
_entity_poly.entity_id
_entity_poly.type
_entity_poly.pdbx_seq_one_letter_code
_entity_poly.pdbx_strand_id
1 'polypeptide(L)'
;MKHFLKISIVFIAVIALVACSDNKKDGVYFSDYQLEQALRDIIEQPEGDILREDLLKITELDLTNKRIKSLDGMEYLDKVEVLNLQHNKIEDFSPLEEMDSLKEVNIGGNPYEQDTIATLESKNITVIAKVEVEVRGTPDGPGGFLWKVENGNTTVYLQGTIHIATEEFYPLNQKIEAAYAEADVIVPEIDFNNLNMLEMQATYLDFGMYQDGTTIRDHISEELYERLANTYEELGYSIEMFATYKPWFHSTLIQNLMTEQLGYIDGVDFYFLNRAEQDQKQVIGLETVEDQLSIFSDTSAEFQIAMLEESLIYIDELEQQMEEMFSLYLEGDAEKLLTYLLEEDAEPSPEEQAYMEALNDNRNYKMAEQIAQFLEEDSGDTYFVIVGSLHLLMEPHIRSILEQEGYEIEKVL
;
A
#
# COMPACT_ATOMS: atom_id res chain seq x y z
N MET A 1 18.32 -7.63 10.19
CA MET A 1 16.92 -7.17 10.05
C MET A 1 16.73 -6.11 8.97
N LYS A 2 17.75 -5.77 8.16
CA LYS A 2 17.67 -4.66 7.17
C LYS A 2 16.57 -4.80 6.11
N HIS A 3 15.96 -5.98 6.00
CA HIS A 3 14.89 -6.29 5.07
C HIS A 3 13.52 -6.37 5.75
N PHE A 4 13.44 -6.17 7.07
CA PHE A 4 12.20 -6.15 7.82
C PHE A 4 11.19 -5.24 7.13
N LEU A 5 11.63 -4.04 6.74
CA LEU A 5 10.80 -3.08 6.03
C LEU A 5 10.26 -3.63 4.69
N LYS A 6 11.16 -4.04 3.79
CA LYS A 6 10.81 -4.59 2.46
C LYS A 6 9.88 -5.80 2.54
N ILE A 7 10.19 -6.74 3.44
CA ILE A 7 9.39 -7.95 3.68
C ILE A 7 8.05 -7.56 4.29
N SER A 8 8.05 -6.64 5.27
CA SER A 8 6.83 -6.21 5.92
C SER A 8 5.86 -5.56 4.94
N ILE A 9 6.32 -4.85 3.90
CA ILE A 9 5.45 -4.30 2.84
C ILE A 9 4.64 -5.39 2.12
N VAL A 10 5.22 -6.59 1.95
CA VAL A 10 4.55 -7.76 1.35
C VAL A 10 3.68 -8.50 2.36
N PHE A 11 3.65 -8.07 3.63
CA PHE A 11 2.83 -8.61 4.70
C PHE A 11 2.10 -7.52 5.52
N ILE A 12 1.93 -6.30 4.98
CA ILE A 12 1.38 -5.18 5.75
C ILE A 12 -0.03 -5.54 6.20
N ALA A 13 -0.23 -5.60 7.51
CA ALA A 13 -1.55 -5.58 8.10
C ALA A 13 -2.12 -4.16 7.95
N VAL A 14 -3.23 -4.04 7.23
CA VAL A 14 -3.95 -2.76 7.10
C VAL A 14 -4.53 -2.39 8.47
N ILE A 15 -3.94 -1.40 9.12
CA ILE A 15 -4.43 -0.85 10.39
C ILE A 15 -5.22 0.40 10.05
N ALA A 16 -6.55 0.32 10.13
CA ALA A 16 -7.40 1.49 9.97
C ALA A 16 -7.25 2.44 11.17
N LEU A 17 -6.68 3.62 10.96
CA LEU A 17 -6.68 4.70 11.94
C LEU A 17 -7.63 5.82 11.54
N VAL A 18 -8.28 6.40 12.54
CA VAL A 18 -9.07 7.62 12.39
C VAL A 18 -8.39 8.71 13.20
N ALA A 19 -7.86 9.75 12.53
CA ALA A 19 -7.41 10.95 13.20
C ALA A 19 -7.46 12.18 12.27
N CYS A 20 -7.94 13.31 12.82
CA CYS A 20 -7.84 14.65 12.23
C CYS A 20 -6.98 15.53 13.13
N SER A 21 -6.14 16.40 12.57
CA SER A 21 -5.79 17.67 13.21
C SER A 21 -5.25 18.71 12.21
N ASP A 22 -5.48 19.99 12.52
CA ASP A 22 -5.23 21.17 11.69
C ASP A 22 -4.37 22.18 12.49
N ASN A 23 -3.38 22.82 11.88
CA ASN A 23 -2.77 24.07 12.39
C ASN A 23 -1.98 24.83 11.30
N LYS A 24 -2.34 26.10 11.05
CA LYS A 24 -1.67 27.04 10.11
C LYS A 24 -0.68 28.01 10.79
N LYS A 25 0.39 28.38 10.07
CA LYS A 25 1.28 29.55 10.29
C LYS A 25 1.43 30.35 8.99
N ASP A 26 1.92 31.60 9.11
CA ASP A 26 1.93 32.73 8.14
C ASP A 26 2.66 32.54 6.78
N GLY A 27 2.96 31.31 6.36
CA GLY A 27 3.36 30.97 4.97
C GLY A 27 2.15 30.78 4.06
N VAL A 28 2.38 30.59 2.75
CA VAL A 28 1.30 30.00 1.92
C VAL A 28 1.15 28.54 2.33
N TYR A 29 -0.09 28.08 2.44
CA TYR A 29 -0.40 26.76 2.93
C TYR A 29 -1.06 25.95 1.84
N PHE A 30 -0.51 24.77 1.57
CA PHE A 30 -1.11 23.74 0.73
C PHE A 30 -1.60 22.64 1.66
N SER A 31 -2.88 22.27 1.57
CA SER A 31 -3.42 21.20 2.43
C SER A 31 -2.92 19.82 2.00
N ASP A 32 -2.55 19.70 0.73
CA ASP A 32 -2.07 18.47 0.12
C ASP A 32 -0.55 18.41 0.17
N TYR A 33 -0.03 17.41 0.88
CA TYR A 33 1.40 17.20 1.03
C TYR A 33 2.10 16.98 -0.32
N GLN A 34 1.50 16.20 -1.23
CA GLN A 34 2.09 15.90 -2.53
C GLN A 34 2.19 17.15 -3.41
N LEU A 35 1.18 18.02 -3.35
CA LEU A 35 1.21 19.32 -4.01
C LEU A 35 2.32 20.20 -3.43
N GLU A 36 2.43 20.27 -2.10
CA GLU A 36 3.48 21.05 -1.45
C GLU A 36 4.87 20.56 -1.87
N GLN A 37 5.13 19.25 -1.82
CA GLN A 37 6.43 18.68 -2.19
C GLN A 37 6.77 18.93 -3.67
N ALA A 38 5.82 18.73 -4.57
CA ALA A 38 6.04 19.01 -5.99
C ALA A 38 6.40 20.48 -6.25
N LEU A 39 5.81 21.41 -5.50
CA LEU A 39 6.18 22.83 -5.58
C LEU A 39 7.55 23.11 -4.98
N ARG A 40 7.90 22.48 -3.85
CA ARG A 40 9.23 22.59 -3.20
C ARG A 40 10.36 22.16 -4.13
N ASP A 41 10.17 21.06 -4.86
CA ASP A 41 11.11 20.60 -5.88
C ASP A 41 11.35 21.64 -6.97
N ILE A 42 10.27 22.26 -7.45
CA ILE A 42 10.31 23.24 -8.54
C ILE A 42 10.99 24.55 -8.12
N ILE A 43 10.73 25.01 -6.89
CA ILE A 43 11.36 26.23 -6.36
C ILE A 43 12.75 25.98 -5.76
N GLU A 44 13.22 24.73 -5.77
CA GLU A 44 14.49 24.29 -5.16
C GLU A 44 14.59 24.64 -3.66
N GLN A 45 13.48 24.50 -2.93
CA GLN A 45 13.39 24.84 -1.50
C GLN A 45 12.77 23.68 -0.68
N PRO A 46 13.60 22.73 -0.22
CA PRO A 46 13.12 21.53 0.47
C PRO A 46 12.56 21.82 1.87
N GLU A 47 12.99 22.91 2.53
CA GLU A 47 12.62 23.22 3.90
C GLU A 47 12.17 24.69 4.09
N GLY A 48 11.50 24.95 5.21
CA GLY A 48 11.05 26.28 5.59
C GLY A 48 9.76 26.72 4.89
N ASP A 49 9.29 27.91 5.25
CA ASP A 49 8.04 28.47 4.72
C ASP A 49 8.18 28.78 3.22
N ILE A 50 7.22 28.34 2.41
CA ILE A 50 7.07 28.80 1.04
C ILE A 50 6.42 30.19 1.09
N LEU A 51 7.00 31.16 0.39
CA LEU A 51 6.47 32.51 0.28
C LEU A 51 5.85 32.72 -1.11
N ARG A 52 4.87 33.62 -1.19
CA ARG A 52 4.25 33.99 -2.49
C ARG A 52 5.29 34.41 -3.54
N GLU A 53 6.36 35.06 -3.12
CA GLU A 53 7.40 35.55 -4.03
C GLU A 53 8.19 34.42 -4.70
N ASP A 54 8.29 33.25 -4.06
CA ASP A 54 8.98 32.07 -4.60
C ASP A 54 8.19 31.47 -5.78
N LEU A 55 6.85 31.57 -5.71
CA LEU A 55 5.92 31.04 -6.70
C LEU A 55 5.75 31.93 -7.94
N LEU A 56 6.12 33.22 -7.86
CA LEU A 56 5.89 34.21 -8.94
C LEU A 56 6.62 33.89 -10.26
N LYS A 57 7.61 32.99 -10.25
CA LYS A 57 8.36 32.60 -11.44
C LYS A 57 7.72 31.45 -12.21
N ILE A 58 6.76 30.74 -11.60
CA ILE A 58 6.14 29.56 -12.19
C ILE A 58 5.05 30.03 -13.17
N THR A 59 5.29 29.85 -14.46
CA THR A 59 4.32 30.17 -15.53
C THR A 59 3.77 28.93 -16.21
N GLU A 60 4.51 27.84 -16.19
CA GLU A 60 4.10 26.52 -16.66
C GLU A 60 4.42 25.53 -15.55
N LEU A 61 3.46 24.65 -15.23
CA LEU A 61 3.55 23.76 -14.09
C LEU A 61 3.08 22.37 -14.50
N ASP A 62 3.98 21.39 -14.44
CA ASP A 62 3.65 19.99 -14.69
C ASP A 62 3.63 19.21 -13.38
N LEU A 63 2.43 18.80 -12.98
CA LEU A 63 2.12 18.01 -11.79
C LEU A 63 1.55 16.64 -12.19
N THR A 64 1.88 16.14 -13.38
CA THR A 64 1.43 14.81 -13.82
C THR A 64 1.91 13.72 -12.87
N ASN A 65 1.04 12.75 -12.54
CA ASN A 65 1.37 11.58 -11.71
C ASN A 65 1.92 11.94 -10.31
N LYS A 66 1.50 13.07 -9.73
CA LYS A 66 1.96 13.49 -8.40
C LYS A 66 1.09 12.99 -7.26
N ARG A 67 -0.01 12.29 -7.57
CA ARG A 67 -0.97 11.70 -6.61
C ARG A 67 -1.67 12.76 -5.74
N ILE A 68 -1.77 13.99 -6.25
CA ILE A 68 -2.42 15.13 -5.59
C ILE A 68 -3.91 14.84 -5.44
N LYS A 69 -4.49 15.10 -4.27
CA LYS A 69 -5.93 14.97 -3.99
C LYS A 69 -6.62 16.32 -3.83
N SER A 70 -5.94 17.30 -3.23
CA SER A 70 -6.47 18.65 -3.02
C SER A 70 -5.64 19.70 -3.74
N LEU A 71 -6.34 20.67 -4.33
CA LEU A 71 -5.77 21.86 -4.96
C LEU A 71 -5.82 23.09 -4.04
N ASP A 72 -6.15 22.93 -2.77
CA ASP A 72 -6.13 24.04 -1.80
C ASP A 72 -4.73 24.66 -1.73
N GLY A 73 -4.67 25.98 -1.90
CA GLY A 73 -3.43 26.74 -1.98
C GLY A 73 -2.98 27.03 -3.42
N MET A 74 -3.58 26.40 -4.45
CA MET A 74 -3.29 26.71 -5.85
C MET A 74 -3.62 28.16 -6.22
N GLU A 75 -4.52 28.81 -5.50
CA GLU A 75 -4.85 30.23 -5.66
C GLU A 75 -3.66 31.17 -5.40
N TYR A 76 -2.57 30.68 -4.80
CA TYR A 76 -1.35 31.46 -4.60
C TYR A 76 -0.43 31.51 -5.84
N LEU A 77 -0.68 30.68 -6.86
CA LEU A 77 0.13 30.57 -8.07
C LEU A 77 -0.30 31.61 -9.13
N ASP A 78 -0.15 32.89 -8.78
CA ASP A 78 -0.66 34.06 -9.52
C ASP A 78 -0.20 34.16 -11.00
N LYS A 79 0.81 33.38 -11.42
CA LYS A 79 1.46 33.49 -12.74
C LYS A 79 1.37 32.24 -13.61
N VAL A 80 0.81 31.14 -13.10
CA VAL A 80 0.65 29.91 -13.86
C VAL A 80 -0.36 30.14 -14.99
N GLU A 81 0.08 29.93 -16.22
CA GLU A 81 -0.75 30.03 -17.44
C GLU A 81 -1.09 28.66 -18.01
N VAL A 82 -0.18 27.67 -17.88
CA VAL A 82 -0.37 26.29 -18.34
C VAL A 82 -0.12 25.35 -17.17
N LEU A 83 -1.11 24.50 -16.88
CA LEU A 83 -1.08 23.57 -15.76
C LEU A 83 -1.40 22.15 -16.24
N ASN A 84 -0.52 21.21 -15.97
CA ASN A 84 -0.78 19.80 -16.22
C ASN A 84 -1.03 19.07 -14.90
N LEU A 85 -2.27 18.65 -14.65
CA LEU A 85 -2.71 17.89 -13.47
C LEU A 85 -3.01 16.44 -13.84
N GLN A 86 -2.55 15.94 -14.99
CA GLN A 86 -2.96 14.63 -15.48
C GLN A 86 -2.62 13.53 -14.46
N HIS A 87 -3.50 12.53 -14.32
CA HIS A 87 -3.30 11.35 -13.47
C HIS A 87 -2.98 11.69 -12.00
N ASN A 88 -3.83 12.53 -11.43
CA ASN A 88 -3.88 12.75 -9.99
C ASN A 88 -5.23 12.22 -9.46
N LYS A 89 -5.53 12.51 -8.20
CA LYS A 89 -6.74 12.07 -7.50
C LYS A 89 -7.62 13.26 -7.11
N ILE A 90 -7.63 14.30 -7.94
CA ILE A 90 -8.32 15.56 -7.66
C ILE A 90 -9.81 15.40 -8.00
N GLU A 91 -10.67 15.63 -7.03
CA GLU A 91 -12.12 15.67 -7.23
C GLU A 91 -12.65 17.10 -7.38
N ASP A 92 -12.13 18.01 -6.54
CA ASP A 92 -12.54 19.40 -6.52
C ASP A 92 -11.56 20.30 -7.29
N PHE A 93 -12.01 20.81 -8.43
CA PHE A 93 -11.26 21.75 -9.27
C PHE A 93 -11.68 23.20 -9.06
N SER A 94 -12.58 23.49 -8.11
CA SER A 94 -13.03 24.86 -7.83
C SER A 94 -11.89 25.82 -7.47
N PRO A 95 -10.77 25.43 -6.84
CA PRO A 95 -9.65 26.35 -6.62
C PRO A 95 -9.06 26.94 -7.91
N LEU A 96 -9.15 26.23 -9.04
CA LEU A 96 -8.66 26.72 -10.34
C LEU A 96 -9.50 27.87 -10.90
N GLU A 97 -10.74 28.02 -10.43
CA GLU A 97 -11.63 29.08 -10.89
C GLU A 97 -11.20 30.49 -10.49
N GLU A 98 -10.35 30.59 -9.47
CA GLU A 98 -9.82 31.84 -8.91
C GLU A 98 -8.42 32.17 -9.49
N MET A 99 -7.89 31.31 -10.37
CA MET A 99 -6.58 31.52 -11.00
C MET A 99 -6.70 32.39 -12.27
N ASP A 100 -6.68 33.72 -12.09
CA ASP A 100 -6.86 34.71 -13.17
C ASP A 100 -5.90 34.57 -14.37
N SER A 101 -4.70 34.00 -14.15
CA SER A 101 -3.67 33.85 -15.19
C SER A 101 -3.79 32.53 -15.97
N LEU A 102 -4.57 31.57 -15.47
CA LEU A 102 -4.64 30.21 -16.02
C LEU A 102 -5.37 30.23 -17.37
N LYS A 103 -4.70 29.73 -18.42
CA LYS A 103 -5.21 29.70 -19.79
C LYS A 103 -5.51 28.28 -20.26
N GLU A 104 -4.72 27.32 -19.78
CA GLU A 104 -4.85 25.91 -20.16
C GLU A 104 -4.61 25.01 -18.96
N VAL A 105 -5.49 24.02 -18.79
CA VAL A 105 -5.32 22.98 -17.78
C VAL A 105 -5.59 21.60 -18.39
N ASN A 106 -4.71 20.65 -18.11
CA ASN A 106 -4.96 19.23 -18.37
C ASN A 106 -5.37 18.53 -17.08
N ILE A 107 -6.62 18.09 -17.00
CA ILE A 107 -7.21 17.40 -15.85
C ILE A 107 -7.43 15.91 -16.13
N GLY A 108 -6.98 15.41 -17.29
CA GLY A 108 -7.22 14.02 -17.69
C GLY A 108 -6.76 13.02 -16.62
N GLY A 109 -7.54 11.96 -16.40
CA GLY A 109 -7.14 10.90 -15.46
C GLY A 109 -7.32 11.25 -13.99
N ASN A 110 -8.13 12.28 -13.69
CA ASN A 110 -8.63 12.59 -12.36
C ASN A 110 -10.13 12.24 -12.23
N PRO A 111 -10.63 11.98 -11.02
CA PRO A 111 -12.05 11.79 -10.74
C PRO A 111 -12.82 13.13 -10.71
N TYR A 112 -13.15 13.72 -11.87
CA TYR A 112 -13.91 14.99 -11.93
C TYR A 112 -15.42 14.81 -12.22
N GLU A 113 -16.25 15.74 -11.75
CA GLU A 113 -17.67 15.81 -12.12
C GLU A 113 -17.86 16.29 -13.56
N GLN A 114 -18.94 15.85 -14.21
CA GLN A 114 -19.14 16.12 -15.65
C GLN A 114 -19.28 17.62 -15.97
N ASP A 115 -19.76 18.43 -15.02
CA ASP A 115 -19.91 19.87 -15.18
C ASP A 115 -18.61 20.66 -14.90
N THR A 116 -17.60 20.07 -14.26
CA THR A 116 -16.30 20.68 -13.99
C THR A 116 -15.70 21.32 -15.25
N ILE A 117 -15.73 20.60 -16.38
CA ILE A 117 -15.20 21.09 -17.66
C ILE A 117 -15.93 22.37 -18.09
N ALA A 118 -17.26 22.35 -18.06
CA ALA A 118 -18.07 23.50 -18.50
C ALA A 118 -17.87 24.70 -17.57
N THR A 119 -17.70 24.47 -16.27
CA THR A 119 -17.43 25.50 -15.27
C THR A 119 -16.09 26.18 -15.54
N LEU A 120 -15.01 25.42 -15.73
CA LEU A 120 -13.68 25.96 -16.03
C LEU A 120 -13.63 26.66 -17.40
N GLU A 121 -14.26 26.08 -18.43
CA GLU A 121 -14.36 26.71 -19.76
C GLU A 121 -15.11 28.06 -19.69
N SER A 122 -16.09 28.20 -18.79
CA SER A 122 -16.80 29.47 -18.59
C SER A 122 -15.90 30.60 -18.07
N LYS A 123 -14.75 30.26 -17.48
CA LYS A 123 -13.70 31.20 -17.04
C LYS A 123 -12.67 31.50 -18.15
N ASN A 124 -12.90 31.02 -19.38
CA ASN A 124 -11.96 31.07 -20.51
C ASN A 124 -10.69 30.22 -20.32
N ILE A 125 -10.77 29.16 -19.50
CA ILE A 125 -9.69 28.18 -19.36
C ILE A 125 -9.91 27.09 -20.42
N THR A 126 -8.87 26.78 -21.20
CA THR A 126 -8.88 25.64 -22.12
C THR A 126 -8.68 24.37 -21.31
N VAL A 127 -9.65 23.45 -21.33
CA VAL A 127 -9.59 22.22 -20.54
C VAL A 127 -9.28 21.03 -21.44
N ILE A 128 -8.19 20.34 -21.14
CA ILE A 128 -7.85 19.02 -21.69
C ILE A 128 -8.29 17.99 -20.67
N ALA A 129 -9.31 17.19 -21.01
CA ALA A 129 -9.91 16.23 -20.08
C ALA A 129 -9.83 14.77 -20.56
N LYS A 130 -9.28 14.55 -21.76
CA LYS A 130 -9.10 13.23 -22.36
C LYS A 130 -7.67 12.78 -22.20
N VAL A 131 -7.51 11.60 -21.62
CA VAL A 131 -6.23 10.95 -21.46
C VAL A 131 -5.91 10.16 -22.74
N GLU A 132 -4.74 10.39 -23.34
CA GLU A 132 -4.04 9.30 -24.03
C GLU A 132 -3.36 8.49 -22.91
N VAL A 133 -4.04 7.46 -22.41
CA VAL A 133 -3.49 6.63 -21.33
C VAL A 133 -2.32 5.85 -21.95
N GLU A 134 -1.09 6.16 -21.55
CA GLU A 134 -0.01 5.18 -21.62
C GLU A 134 -0.34 4.10 -20.59
N VAL A 135 -1.11 3.10 -21.03
CA VAL A 135 -1.50 1.95 -20.22
C VAL A 135 -0.22 1.19 -19.86
N ARG A 136 0.28 1.34 -18.62
CA ARG A 136 1.43 0.58 -18.11
C ARG A 136 1.08 -0.88 -17.78
N GLY A 137 -0.18 -1.19 -17.46
CA GLY A 137 -0.73 -2.55 -17.40
C GLY A 137 -1.29 -2.99 -18.75
N THR A 138 -0.44 -3.47 -19.66
CA THR A 138 -0.91 -3.76 -21.03
C THR A 138 -1.91 -4.94 -21.06
N PRO A 139 -2.92 -4.91 -21.93
CA PRO A 139 -3.78 -6.07 -22.19
C PRO A 139 -3.05 -7.38 -22.54
N ASP A 140 -1.76 -7.34 -22.92
CA ASP A 140 -0.96 -8.50 -23.38
C ASP A 140 0.52 -8.53 -22.90
N GLY A 141 0.87 -7.96 -21.73
CA GLY A 141 2.25 -7.88 -21.19
C GLY A 141 2.32 -8.09 -19.67
N PRO A 142 3.51 -8.22 -19.06
CA PRO A 142 3.66 -8.86 -17.76
C PRO A 142 2.96 -8.06 -16.64
N GLY A 143 2.51 -8.78 -15.61
CA GLY A 143 2.00 -8.17 -14.39
C GLY A 143 1.43 -9.18 -13.41
N GLY A 144 2.22 -9.57 -12.41
CA GLY A 144 1.80 -10.44 -11.30
C GLY A 144 2.08 -11.92 -11.50
N PHE A 145 1.76 -12.70 -10.46
CA PHE A 145 2.06 -14.12 -10.38
C PHE A 145 0.79 -14.95 -10.28
N LEU A 146 0.57 -15.87 -11.22
CA LEU A 146 -0.62 -16.72 -11.23
C LEU A 146 -0.26 -18.17 -11.53
N TRP A 147 -0.72 -19.05 -10.67
CA TRP A 147 -0.68 -20.50 -10.88
C TRP A 147 -2.08 -21.10 -10.83
N LYS A 148 -2.21 -22.30 -11.38
CA LYS A 148 -3.42 -23.08 -11.39
C LYS A 148 -3.14 -24.48 -10.90
N VAL A 149 -4.07 -25.02 -10.10
CA VAL A 149 -4.08 -26.39 -9.60
C VAL A 149 -5.45 -26.97 -9.89
N GLU A 150 -5.51 -28.18 -10.45
CA GLU A 150 -6.76 -28.87 -10.73
C GLU A 150 -6.79 -30.22 -10.02
N ASN A 151 -7.92 -30.55 -9.40
CA ASN A 151 -8.19 -31.89 -8.89
C ASN A 151 -9.66 -32.24 -9.12
N GLY A 152 -9.92 -33.28 -9.91
CA GLY A 152 -11.29 -33.65 -10.29
C GLY A 152 -11.96 -32.56 -11.12
N ASN A 153 -13.06 -32.00 -10.62
CA ASN A 153 -13.75 -30.84 -11.21
C ASN A 153 -13.42 -29.52 -10.50
N THR A 154 -12.60 -29.56 -9.45
CA THR A 154 -12.24 -28.38 -8.66
C THR A 154 -11.01 -27.71 -9.24
N THR A 155 -11.06 -26.40 -9.36
CA THR A 155 -9.95 -25.57 -9.83
C THR A 155 -9.56 -24.58 -8.72
N VAL A 156 -8.26 -24.48 -8.44
CA VAL A 156 -7.71 -23.45 -7.55
C VAL A 156 -6.71 -22.60 -8.33
N TYR A 157 -6.99 -21.31 -8.41
CA TYR A 157 -6.03 -20.30 -8.85
C TYR A 157 -5.29 -19.74 -7.64
N LEU A 158 -3.96 -19.71 -7.72
CA LEU A 158 -3.08 -19.13 -6.71
C LEU A 158 -2.52 -17.82 -7.24
N GLN A 159 -3.06 -16.70 -6.78
CA GLN A 159 -2.65 -15.35 -7.16
C GLN A 159 -1.73 -14.76 -6.10
N GLY A 160 -0.49 -14.45 -6.50
CA GLY A 160 0.45 -13.70 -5.69
C GLY A 160 0.11 -12.22 -5.70
N THR A 161 0.02 -11.60 -4.53
CA THR A 161 -0.36 -10.19 -4.38
C THR A 161 0.78 -9.35 -3.81
N ILE A 162 0.60 -8.03 -3.88
CA ILE A 162 1.26 -7.05 -3.02
C ILE A 162 0.16 -6.21 -2.36
N HIS A 163 0.33 -5.84 -1.09
CA HIS A 163 -0.69 -5.17 -0.28
C HIS A 163 -0.85 -3.68 -0.55
N ILE A 164 0.03 -3.12 -1.38
CA ILE A 164 0.00 -1.72 -1.75
C ILE A 164 0.20 -1.59 -3.25
N ALA A 165 -0.56 -0.69 -3.87
CA ALA A 165 -0.49 -0.42 -5.30
C ALA A 165 -0.73 1.07 -5.61
N THR A 166 -0.56 1.42 -6.89
CA THR A 166 -1.08 2.65 -7.48
C THR A 166 -2.24 2.30 -8.42
N GLU A 167 -3.07 3.29 -8.79
CA GLU A 167 -4.17 3.06 -9.74
C GLU A 167 -3.69 2.51 -11.09
N GLU A 168 -2.44 2.80 -11.47
CA GLU A 168 -1.81 2.32 -12.70
C GLU A 168 -1.62 0.79 -12.74
N PHE A 169 -1.75 0.09 -11.60
CA PHE A 169 -1.72 -1.37 -11.53
C PHE A 169 -2.94 -2.02 -12.18
N TYR A 170 -4.04 -1.29 -12.30
CA TYR A 170 -5.34 -1.85 -12.63
C TYR A 170 -5.85 -1.38 -14.01
N PRO A 171 -6.55 -2.25 -14.77
CA PRO A 171 -6.78 -3.67 -14.48
C PRO A 171 -5.48 -4.49 -14.55
N LEU A 172 -5.44 -5.63 -13.87
CA LEU A 172 -4.29 -6.53 -13.91
C LEU A 172 -4.25 -7.32 -15.22
N ASN A 173 -3.23 -8.16 -15.38
CA ASN A 173 -3.10 -9.01 -16.58
C ASN A 173 -4.40 -9.80 -16.84
N GLN A 174 -4.83 -9.86 -18.11
CA GLN A 174 -6.11 -10.44 -18.48
C GLN A 174 -6.30 -11.89 -18.01
N LYS A 175 -5.23 -12.67 -17.86
CA LYS A 175 -5.35 -14.05 -17.32
C LYS A 175 -5.73 -14.06 -15.83
N ILE A 176 -5.23 -13.10 -15.05
CA ILE A 176 -5.61 -12.93 -13.63
C ILE A 176 -7.07 -12.48 -13.56
N GLU A 177 -7.42 -11.48 -14.36
CA GLU A 177 -8.80 -10.98 -14.46
C GLU A 177 -9.79 -12.08 -14.86
N ALA A 178 -9.41 -12.95 -15.80
CA ALA A 178 -10.21 -14.09 -16.22
C ALA A 178 -10.35 -15.15 -15.12
N ALA A 179 -9.27 -15.45 -14.40
CA ALA A 179 -9.29 -16.39 -13.28
C ALA A 179 -10.23 -15.92 -12.15
N TYR A 180 -10.17 -14.63 -11.79
CA TYR A 180 -11.13 -14.04 -10.83
C TYR A 180 -12.58 -14.12 -11.34
N ALA A 181 -12.80 -13.80 -12.63
CA ALA A 181 -14.15 -13.82 -13.21
C ALA A 181 -14.77 -15.24 -13.21
N GLU A 182 -13.95 -16.27 -13.45
CA GLU A 182 -14.33 -17.68 -13.43
C GLU A 182 -14.62 -18.21 -12.02
N ALA A 183 -13.96 -17.65 -11.00
CA ALA A 183 -14.05 -18.16 -9.63
C ALA A 183 -15.43 -18.02 -8.99
N ASP A 184 -15.87 -19.06 -8.28
CA ASP A 184 -17.08 -19.07 -7.46
C ASP A 184 -16.79 -18.54 -6.05
N VAL A 185 -15.58 -18.80 -5.54
CA VAL A 185 -15.15 -18.47 -4.18
C VAL A 185 -13.83 -17.69 -4.22
N ILE A 186 -13.78 -16.58 -3.48
CA ILE A 186 -12.57 -15.79 -3.28
C ILE A 186 -11.97 -16.14 -1.92
N VAL A 187 -10.66 -16.39 -1.89
CA VAL A 187 -9.98 -16.93 -0.72
C VAL A 187 -8.80 -16.04 -0.34
N PRO A 188 -9.02 -14.95 0.44
CA PRO A 188 -7.94 -14.13 0.96
C PRO A 188 -7.20 -14.77 2.14
N GLU A 189 -6.04 -14.23 2.48
CA GLU A 189 -5.41 -14.49 3.78
C GLU A 189 -6.38 -14.17 4.92
N ILE A 190 -6.96 -12.96 4.93
CA ILE A 190 -7.95 -12.53 5.91
C ILE A 190 -9.21 -12.06 5.19
N ASP A 191 -10.37 -12.55 5.62
CA ASP A 191 -11.67 -12.05 5.16
C ASP A 191 -12.07 -10.79 5.95
N PHE A 192 -11.56 -9.62 5.53
CA PHE A 192 -11.89 -8.36 6.19
C PHE A 192 -13.37 -7.96 6.08
N ASN A 193 -14.10 -8.47 5.09
CA ASN A 193 -15.50 -8.10 4.84
C ASN A 193 -16.46 -8.68 5.89
N ASN A 194 -16.04 -9.73 6.62
CA ASN A 194 -16.87 -10.43 7.58
C ASN A 194 -16.37 -10.31 9.03
N LEU A 195 -15.42 -9.40 9.29
CA LEU A 195 -14.90 -9.15 10.64
C LEU A 195 -15.80 -8.21 11.44
N ASN A 196 -15.87 -8.46 12.74
CA ASN A 196 -16.48 -7.53 13.66
C ASN A 196 -15.48 -6.42 14.04
N MET A 197 -15.79 -5.18 13.67
CA MET A 197 -14.90 -4.02 13.95
C MET A 197 -14.55 -3.85 15.43
N LEU A 198 -15.46 -4.18 16.36
CA LEU A 198 -15.17 -4.10 17.80
C LEU A 198 -14.23 -5.21 18.26
N GLU A 199 -14.37 -6.40 17.70
CA GLU A 199 -13.50 -7.54 17.99
C GLU A 199 -12.10 -7.29 17.43
N MET A 200 -12.00 -6.86 16.17
CA MET A 200 -10.76 -6.43 15.55
C MET A 200 -10.06 -5.34 16.37
N GLN A 201 -10.79 -4.28 16.77
CA GLN A 201 -10.23 -3.25 17.62
C GLN A 201 -9.74 -3.82 18.96
N ALA A 202 -10.52 -4.69 19.62
CA ALA A 202 -10.11 -5.31 20.87
C ALA A 202 -8.82 -6.15 20.71
N THR A 203 -8.71 -6.91 19.61
CA THR A 203 -7.51 -7.69 19.28
C THR A 203 -6.29 -6.78 19.08
N TYR A 204 -6.42 -5.68 18.35
CA TYR A 204 -5.33 -4.71 18.21
C TYR A 204 -4.90 -4.08 19.54
N LEU A 205 -5.84 -3.76 20.43
CA LEU A 205 -5.51 -3.21 21.76
C LEU A 205 -4.77 -4.25 22.61
N ASP A 206 -5.17 -5.53 22.57
CA ASP A 206 -4.57 -6.59 23.37
C ASP A 206 -3.13 -6.90 22.93
N PHE A 207 -2.92 -7.03 21.62
CA PHE A 207 -1.62 -7.37 21.05
C PHE A 207 -0.68 -6.16 20.99
N GLY A 208 -1.19 -5.00 20.58
CA GLY A 208 -0.40 -3.82 20.21
C GLY A 208 -0.10 -2.82 21.34
N MET A 209 -0.79 -2.88 22.49
CA MET A 209 -0.62 -1.91 23.58
C MET A 209 -0.01 -2.47 24.86
N TYR A 210 0.65 -1.60 25.62
CA TYR A 210 0.98 -1.84 27.01
C TYR A 210 -0.27 -1.81 27.90
N GLN A 211 -0.43 -2.83 28.74
CA GLN A 211 -1.57 -3.00 29.65
C GLN A 211 -1.21 -2.72 31.11
N ASP A 212 0.06 -2.46 31.42
CA ASP A 212 0.58 -2.21 32.77
C ASP A 212 0.67 -0.70 33.10
N GLY A 213 0.25 0.16 32.19
CA GLY A 213 0.28 1.61 32.32
C GLY A 213 1.63 2.25 31.98
N THR A 214 2.61 1.46 31.53
CA THR A 214 3.84 1.99 30.93
C THR A 214 3.60 2.50 29.52
N THR A 215 4.56 3.27 29.01
CA THR A 215 4.54 3.88 27.68
C THR A 215 5.78 3.48 26.89
N ILE A 216 5.78 3.67 25.57
CA ILE A 216 6.92 3.38 24.71
C ILE A 216 8.23 4.01 25.24
N ARG A 217 8.16 5.19 25.85
CA ARG A 217 9.32 5.89 26.45
C ARG A 217 10.00 5.09 27.56
N ASP A 218 9.25 4.25 28.28
CA ASP A 218 9.78 3.41 29.35
C ASP A 218 10.56 2.20 28.82
N HIS A 219 10.38 1.84 27.53
CA HIS A 219 10.91 0.61 26.93
C HIS A 219 11.97 0.82 25.86
N ILE A 220 12.18 2.05 25.39
CA ILE A 220 13.21 2.37 24.39
C ILE A 220 14.24 3.38 24.91
N SER A 221 15.37 3.50 24.21
CA SER A 221 16.36 4.52 24.55
C SER A 221 15.82 5.92 24.27
N GLU A 222 16.31 6.94 24.99
CA GLU A 222 15.90 8.33 24.76
C GLU A 222 16.23 8.76 23.31
N GLU A 223 17.36 8.31 22.75
CA GLU A 223 17.73 8.57 21.35
C GLU A 223 16.71 7.98 20.36
N LEU A 224 16.26 6.75 20.58
CA LEU A 224 15.25 6.13 19.72
C LEU A 224 13.88 6.81 19.89
N TYR A 225 13.54 7.23 21.11
CA TYR A 225 12.32 7.97 21.37
C TYR A 225 12.29 9.32 20.65
N GLU A 226 13.40 10.06 20.65
CA GLU A 226 13.52 11.32 19.90
C GLU A 226 13.38 11.10 18.40
N ARG A 227 14.01 10.05 17.84
CA ARG A 227 13.83 9.68 16.43
C ARG A 227 12.38 9.37 16.09
N LEU A 228 11.72 8.51 16.88
CA LEU A 228 10.32 8.15 16.72
C LEU A 228 9.39 9.38 16.80
N ALA A 229 9.64 10.26 17.76
CA ALA A 229 8.84 11.47 17.94
C ALA A 229 8.97 12.42 16.73
N ASN A 230 10.18 12.61 16.21
CA ASN A 230 10.42 13.42 15.02
C ASN A 230 9.73 12.81 13.80
N THR A 231 9.80 11.50 13.60
CA THR A 231 9.10 10.82 12.49
C THR A 231 7.60 11.04 12.56
N TYR A 232 6.97 10.95 13.74
CA TYR A 232 5.56 11.29 13.88
C TYR A 232 5.27 12.76 13.59
N GLU A 233 6.13 13.68 14.03
CA GLU A 233 5.96 15.12 13.78
C GLU A 233 6.02 15.44 12.28
N GLU A 234 6.95 14.83 11.53
CA GLU A 234 7.05 14.93 10.07
C GLU A 234 5.79 14.39 9.37
N LEU A 235 5.18 13.34 9.92
CA LEU A 235 3.90 12.78 9.48
C LEU A 235 2.67 13.61 9.94
N GLY A 236 2.86 14.68 10.71
CA GLY A 236 1.79 15.55 11.20
C GLY A 236 1.09 15.08 12.49
N TYR A 237 1.67 14.12 13.21
CA TYR A 237 1.12 13.53 14.43
C TYR A 237 1.94 13.83 15.69
N SER A 238 1.28 13.82 16.85
CA SER A 238 1.97 13.82 18.13
C SER A 238 2.20 12.39 18.61
N ILE A 239 3.43 12.04 18.99
CA ILE A 239 3.77 10.74 19.59
C ILE A 239 2.88 10.39 20.80
N GLU A 240 2.37 11.39 21.52
CA GLU A 240 1.47 11.19 22.68
C GLU A 240 0.17 10.47 22.31
N MET A 241 -0.28 10.54 21.05
CA MET A 241 -1.45 9.79 20.56
C MET A 241 -1.22 8.28 20.56
N PHE A 242 0.04 7.88 20.48
CA PHE A 242 0.48 6.50 20.28
C PHE A 242 1.36 5.99 21.43
N ALA A 243 1.47 6.76 22.52
CA ALA A 243 2.45 6.52 23.59
C ALA A 243 2.32 5.14 24.26
N THR A 244 1.15 4.52 24.21
CA THR A 244 0.88 3.20 24.81
C THR A 244 1.14 2.03 23.86
N TYR A 245 1.52 2.27 22.61
CA TYR A 245 1.82 1.20 21.66
C TYR A 245 3.18 0.57 21.91
N LYS A 246 3.28 -0.73 21.63
CA LYS A 246 4.53 -1.50 21.68
C LYS A 246 5.42 -1.18 20.46
N PRO A 247 6.74 -1.43 20.54
CA PRO A 247 7.67 -1.08 19.46
C PRO A 247 7.29 -1.69 18.09
N TRP A 248 6.89 -2.97 18.04
CA TRP A 248 6.46 -3.60 16.78
C TRP A 248 5.23 -2.93 16.17
N PHE A 249 4.31 -2.42 17.01
CA PHE A 249 3.11 -1.78 16.52
C PHE A 249 3.42 -0.40 15.94
N HIS A 250 4.35 0.33 16.57
CA HIS A 250 4.90 1.56 16.00
C HIS A 250 5.57 1.30 14.64
N SER A 251 6.30 0.18 14.50
CA SER A 251 6.99 -0.12 13.24
C SER A 251 6.03 -0.39 12.08
N THR A 252 4.89 -1.03 12.31
CA THR A 252 3.82 -1.20 11.31
C THR A 252 3.05 0.10 11.08
N LEU A 253 2.74 0.83 12.15
CA LEU A 253 1.95 2.05 12.08
C LEU A 253 2.65 3.15 11.27
N ILE A 254 3.94 3.39 11.50
CA ILE A 254 4.69 4.41 10.77
C ILE A 254 4.71 4.11 9.28
N GLN A 255 4.91 2.85 8.91
CA GLN A 255 4.85 2.42 7.51
C GLN A 255 3.48 2.71 6.90
N ASN A 256 2.38 2.38 7.59
CA ASN A 256 1.04 2.66 7.10
C ASN A 256 0.77 4.17 6.91
N LEU A 257 1.25 5.01 7.83
CA LEU A 257 1.12 6.47 7.70
C LEU A 257 1.95 7.02 6.54
N MET A 258 3.18 6.54 6.36
CA MET A 258 4.04 6.97 5.25
C MET A 258 3.47 6.53 3.90
N THR A 259 2.95 5.31 3.78
CA THR A 259 2.36 4.81 2.53
C THR A 259 1.06 5.55 2.19
N GLU A 260 0.26 5.91 3.20
CA GLU A 260 -0.91 6.77 3.03
C GLU A 260 -0.52 8.18 2.55
N GLN A 261 0.53 8.77 3.14
CA GLN A 261 1.04 10.08 2.74
C GLN A 261 1.57 10.07 1.30
N LEU A 262 2.21 8.98 0.88
CA LEU A 262 2.61 8.74 -0.50
C LEU A 262 1.42 8.52 -1.46
N GLY A 263 0.19 8.51 -0.95
CA GLY A 263 -1.03 8.37 -1.76
C GLY A 263 -1.18 6.99 -2.40
N TYR A 264 -0.46 5.99 -1.90
CA TYR A 264 -0.69 4.61 -2.30
C TYR A 264 -2.04 4.12 -1.79
N ILE A 265 -2.61 3.16 -2.50
CA ILE A 265 -3.96 2.62 -2.24
C ILE A 265 -3.87 1.13 -1.96
N ASP A 266 -5.03 0.58 -1.59
CA ASP A 266 -5.40 -0.82 -1.63
C ASP A 266 -4.62 -1.60 -2.71
N GLY A 267 -3.83 -2.56 -2.22
CA GLY A 267 -3.11 -3.51 -3.03
C GLY A 267 -4.00 -4.47 -3.80
N VAL A 268 -3.34 -5.41 -4.47
CA VAL A 268 -3.99 -6.37 -5.38
C VAL A 268 -4.99 -7.25 -4.65
N ASP A 269 -4.71 -7.57 -3.39
CA ASP A 269 -5.59 -8.27 -2.47
C ASP A 269 -6.90 -7.51 -2.21
N PHE A 270 -6.83 -6.25 -1.77
CA PHE A 270 -8.03 -5.45 -1.50
C PHE A 270 -8.81 -5.13 -2.79
N TYR A 271 -8.13 -4.95 -3.91
CA TYR A 271 -8.78 -4.80 -5.21
C TYR A 271 -9.73 -5.97 -5.53
N PHE A 272 -9.27 -7.21 -5.37
CA PHE A 272 -10.11 -8.39 -5.61
C PHE A 272 -11.13 -8.61 -4.50
N LEU A 273 -10.80 -8.31 -3.23
CA LEU A 273 -11.73 -8.44 -2.11
C LEU A 273 -12.93 -7.47 -2.22
N ASN A 274 -12.67 -6.21 -2.58
CA ASN A 274 -13.71 -5.20 -2.81
C ASN A 274 -14.60 -5.59 -4.00
N ARG A 275 -14.00 -6.14 -5.08
CA ARG A 275 -14.78 -6.66 -6.21
C ARG A 275 -15.62 -7.87 -5.83
N ALA A 276 -15.10 -8.77 -4.99
CA ALA A 276 -15.83 -9.95 -4.54
C ALA A 276 -17.14 -9.57 -3.83
N GLU A 277 -17.10 -8.51 -3.01
CA GLU A 277 -18.29 -7.96 -2.36
C GLU A 277 -19.31 -7.42 -3.39
N GLN A 278 -18.84 -6.63 -4.36
CA GLN A 278 -19.68 -6.07 -5.42
C GLN A 278 -20.33 -7.16 -6.29
N ASP A 279 -19.56 -8.19 -6.63
CA ASP A 279 -19.99 -9.34 -7.42
C ASP A 279 -20.79 -10.37 -6.60
N GLN A 280 -20.90 -10.16 -5.28
CA GLN A 280 -21.56 -11.06 -4.32
C GLN A 280 -21.00 -12.49 -4.33
N LYS A 281 -19.70 -12.63 -4.56
CA LYS A 281 -18.98 -13.91 -4.49
C LYS A 281 -18.82 -14.35 -3.04
N GLN A 282 -18.74 -15.66 -2.81
CA GLN A 282 -18.44 -16.19 -1.49
C GLN A 282 -16.98 -15.86 -1.13
N VAL A 283 -16.73 -15.48 0.12
CA VAL A 283 -15.39 -15.20 0.65
C VAL A 283 -15.07 -16.17 1.80
N ILE A 284 -13.86 -16.73 1.81
CA ILE A 284 -13.35 -17.60 2.88
C ILE A 284 -11.92 -17.18 3.21
N GLY A 285 -11.67 -16.67 4.43
CA GLY A 285 -10.32 -16.33 4.87
C GLY A 285 -9.50 -17.56 5.26
N LEU A 286 -8.20 -17.58 4.92
CA LEU A 286 -7.26 -18.65 5.29
C LEU A 286 -6.73 -18.53 6.73
N GLU A 287 -6.73 -17.31 7.26
CA GLU A 287 -6.11 -16.92 8.52
C GLU A 287 -7.03 -15.98 9.32
N THR A 288 -6.67 -15.79 10.58
CA THR A 288 -7.31 -14.81 11.47
C THR A 288 -6.40 -13.60 11.71
N VAL A 289 -6.98 -12.49 12.18
CA VAL A 289 -6.19 -11.31 12.56
C VAL A 289 -5.24 -11.66 13.70
N GLU A 290 -5.70 -12.46 14.66
CA GLU A 290 -4.91 -12.94 15.80
C GLU A 290 -3.70 -13.75 15.35
N ASP A 291 -3.87 -14.66 14.37
CA ASP A 291 -2.77 -15.44 13.80
C ASP A 291 -1.68 -14.50 13.27
N GLN A 292 -2.04 -13.45 12.51
CA GLN A 292 -1.06 -12.52 11.95
C GLN A 292 -0.41 -11.60 13.00
N LEU A 293 -1.18 -11.04 13.94
CA LEU A 293 -0.60 -10.14 14.96
C LEU A 293 0.33 -10.89 15.91
N SER A 294 0.04 -12.16 16.21
CA SER A 294 0.88 -12.98 17.09
C SER A 294 2.32 -13.12 16.61
N ILE A 295 2.54 -13.12 15.29
CA ILE A 295 3.86 -13.23 14.67
C ILE A 295 4.78 -12.09 15.13
N PHE A 296 4.22 -10.89 15.26
CA PHE A 296 4.95 -9.72 15.70
C PHE A 296 4.98 -9.62 17.22
N SER A 297 3.85 -9.84 17.88
CA SER A 297 3.73 -9.63 19.34
C SER A 297 4.52 -10.63 20.17
N ASP A 298 4.74 -11.85 19.64
CA ASP A 298 5.40 -12.94 20.37
C ASP A 298 6.93 -12.89 20.28
N THR A 299 7.48 -11.98 19.48
CA THR A 299 8.92 -11.70 19.42
C THR A 299 9.44 -11.05 20.71
N SER A 300 10.74 -11.15 20.99
CA SER A 300 11.32 -10.52 22.18
C SER A 300 11.19 -9.01 22.15
N ALA A 301 11.18 -8.37 23.33
CA ALA A 301 11.14 -6.91 23.41
C ALA A 301 12.32 -6.28 22.66
N GLU A 302 13.51 -6.89 22.76
CA GLU A 302 14.68 -6.46 22.01
C GLU A 302 14.45 -6.54 20.49
N PHE A 303 13.84 -7.62 20.00
CA PHE A 303 13.53 -7.77 18.58
C PHE A 303 12.47 -6.77 18.10
N GLN A 304 11.43 -6.51 18.90
CA GLN A 304 10.43 -5.48 18.58
C GLN A 304 11.06 -4.08 18.48
N ILE A 305 11.98 -3.74 19.39
CA ILE A 305 12.74 -2.47 19.34
C ILE A 305 13.56 -2.42 18.06
N ALA A 306 14.19 -3.53 17.71
CA ALA A 306 15.04 -3.65 16.56
C ALA A 306 14.20 -3.50 15.25
N MET A 307 12.98 -4.06 15.19
CA MET A 307 12.03 -3.80 14.09
C MET A 307 11.63 -2.32 14.00
N LEU A 308 11.40 -1.66 15.14
CA LEU A 308 11.13 -0.22 15.17
C LEU A 308 12.30 0.58 14.61
N GLU A 309 13.53 0.30 15.01
CA GLU A 309 14.73 0.99 14.54
C GLU A 309 14.88 0.97 13.01
N GLU A 310 14.59 -0.17 12.39
CA GLU A 310 14.63 -0.36 10.92
C GLU A 310 13.45 0.30 10.21
N SER A 311 12.31 0.47 10.87
CA SER A 311 11.13 1.12 10.26
C SER A 311 11.25 2.65 10.17
N LEU A 312 12.15 3.25 10.94
CA LEU A 312 12.37 4.70 10.98
C LEU A 312 13.29 5.18 9.84
N ILE A 313 12.83 5.03 8.61
CA ILE A 313 13.47 5.55 7.40
C ILE A 313 12.81 6.85 6.91
N TYR A 314 13.43 7.54 5.97
CA TYR A 314 12.81 8.70 5.31
C TYR A 314 11.75 8.27 4.29
N ILE A 315 10.70 9.08 4.13
CA ILE A 315 9.59 8.78 3.21
C ILE A 315 10.05 8.64 1.74
N ASP A 316 11.03 9.44 1.30
CA ASP A 316 11.60 9.34 -0.05
C ASP A 316 12.34 8.01 -0.28
N GLU A 317 12.99 7.49 0.77
CA GLU A 317 13.65 6.18 0.72
C GLU A 317 12.60 5.06 0.65
N LEU A 318 11.49 5.21 1.37
CA LEU A 318 10.37 4.26 1.30
C LEU A 318 9.76 4.25 -0.10
N GLU A 319 9.49 5.42 -0.68
CA GLU A 319 8.94 5.56 -2.03
C GLU A 319 9.85 4.88 -3.06
N GLN A 320 11.16 5.14 -3.02
CA GLN A 320 12.10 4.50 -3.93
C GLN A 320 12.09 2.96 -3.80
N GLN A 321 12.02 2.45 -2.56
CA GLN A 321 11.94 1.01 -2.34
C GLN A 321 10.65 0.42 -2.92
N MET A 322 9.53 1.12 -2.77
CA MET A 322 8.23 0.68 -3.27
C MET A 322 8.15 0.73 -4.80
N GLU A 323 8.67 1.78 -5.44
CA GLU A 323 8.71 1.87 -6.90
C GLU A 323 9.50 0.72 -7.54
N GLU A 324 10.65 0.34 -6.97
CA GLU A 324 11.43 -0.81 -7.44
C GLU A 324 10.65 -2.11 -7.24
N MET A 325 10.04 -2.31 -6.07
CA MET A 325 9.22 -3.48 -5.78
C MET A 325 8.04 -3.60 -6.76
N PHE A 326 7.37 -2.49 -7.05
CA PHE A 326 6.27 -2.42 -8.03
C PHE A 326 6.74 -2.80 -9.42
N SER A 327 7.88 -2.28 -9.87
CA SER A 327 8.47 -2.65 -11.16
C SER A 327 8.74 -4.15 -11.24
N LEU A 328 9.35 -4.74 -10.21
CA LEU A 328 9.68 -6.17 -10.16
C LEU A 328 8.44 -7.07 -10.13
N TYR A 329 7.42 -6.70 -9.36
CA TYR A 329 6.14 -7.40 -9.35
C TYR A 329 5.44 -7.35 -10.71
N LEU A 330 5.43 -6.18 -11.35
CA LEU A 330 4.83 -6.00 -12.68
C LEU A 330 5.63 -6.72 -13.78
N GLU A 331 6.95 -6.88 -13.64
CA GLU A 331 7.74 -7.72 -14.54
C GLU A 331 7.42 -9.23 -14.43
N GLY A 332 6.82 -9.68 -13.33
CA GLY A 332 6.55 -11.09 -13.07
C GLY A 332 7.82 -11.93 -12.87
N ASP A 333 8.94 -11.28 -12.53
CA ASP A 333 10.23 -11.93 -12.32
C ASP A 333 10.40 -12.34 -10.85
N ALA A 334 10.02 -13.58 -10.55
CA ALA A 334 10.07 -14.16 -9.22
C ALA A 334 11.47 -14.14 -8.60
N GLU A 335 12.51 -14.41 -9.40
CA GLU A 335 13.89 -14.51 -8.90
C GLU A 335 14.41 -13.13 -8.51
N LYS A 336 14.18 -12.12 -9.35
CA LYS A 336 14.57 -10.74 -9.02
C LYS A 336 13.79 -10.19 -7.83
N LEU A 337 12.47 -10.44 -7.78
CA LEU A 337 11.66 -9.98 -6.64
C LEU A 337 12.14 -10.61 -5.33
N LEU A 338 12.37 -11.93 -5.30
CA LEU A 338 12.94 -12.60 -4.13
C LEU A 338 14.32 -12.06 -3.76
N THR A 339 15.21 -11.87 -4.74
CA THR A 339 16.53 -11.30 -4.50
C THR A 339 16.42 -9.91 -3.88
N TYR A 340 15.57 -9.04 -4.44
CA TYR A 340 15.35 -7.70 -3.91
C TYR A 340 14.84 -7.67 -2.46
N LEU A 341 13.95 -8.63 -2.13
CA LEU A 341 13.33 -8.75 -0.82
C LEU A 341 14.25 -9.43 0.22
N LEU A 342 15.09 -10.37 -0.20
CA LEU A 342 15.78 -11.32 0.71
C LEU A 342 17.32 -11.28 0.62
N GLU A 343 17.94 -10.54 -0.30
CA GLU A 343 19.40 -10.54 -0.46
C GLU A 343 20.11 -9.96 0.77
N GLU A 344 20.79 -10.81 1.53
CA GLU A 344 21.53 -10.45 2.75
C GLU A 344 23.06 -10.47 2.55
N ASP A 345 23.74 -9.47 3.14
CA ASP A 345 25.21 -9.43 3.28
C ASP A 345 25.72 -10.23 4.51
N ALA A 346 24.82 -10.72 5.37
CA ALA A 346 25.16 -11.36 6.64
C ALA A 346 24.17 -12.48 7.01
N GLU A 347 24.64 -13.49 7.73
CA GLU A 347 23.81 -14.61 8.22
C GLU A 347 22.78 -14.14 9.27
N PRO A 348 21.52 -14.61 9.20
CA PRO A 348 20.48 -14.20 10.13
C PRO A 348 20.70 -14.82 11.52
N SER A 349 20.37 -14.06 12.56
CA SER A 349 20.35 -14.52 13.94
C SER A 349 19.26 -15.59 14.18
N PRO A 350 19.36 -16.38 15.26
CA PRO A 350 18.35 -17.40 15.56
C PRO A 350 16.94 -16.84 15.72
N GLU A 351 16.79 -15.61 16.22
CA GLU A 351 15.48 -14.98 16.37
C GLU A 351 14.94 -14.45 15.04
N GLU A 352 15.79 -13.92 14.15
CA GLU A 352 15.40 -13.59 12.77
C GLU A 352 14.94 -14.83 12.00
N GLN A 353 15.65 -15.95 12.16
CA GLN A 353 15.24 -17.23 11.57
C GLN A 353 13.87 -17.69 12.10
N ALA A 354 13.67 -17.65 13.42
CA ALA A 354 12.39 -18.03 14.02
C ALA A 354 11.24 -17.10 13.61
N TYR A 355 11.51 -15.80 13.49
CA TYR A 355 10.55 -14.82 12.98
C TYR A 355 10.18 -15.13 11.51
N MET A 356 11.15 -15.41 10.65
CA MET A 356 10.88 -15.77 9.25
C MET A 356 10.13 -17.10 9.11
N GLU A 357 10.44 -18.11 9.94
CA GLU A 357 9.69 -19.37 10.01
C GLU A 357 8.23 -19.13 10.42
N ALA A 358 7.98 -18.23 11.37
CA ALA A 358 6.63 -17.84 11.77
C ALA A 358 5.90 -17.03 10.69
N LEU A 359 6.59 -16.10 10.02
CA LEU A 359 6.05 -15.19 9.02
C LEU A 359 5.76 -15.88 7.67
N ASN A 360 6.46 -16.95 7.34
CA ASN A 360 6.33 -17.65 6.06
C ASN A 360 5.98 -19.12 6.23
N ASP A 361 6.89 -19.93 6.76
CA ASP A 361 6.82 -21.39 6.68
C ASP A 361 5.58 -21.94 7.37
N ASN A 362 5.38 -21.57 8.64
CA ASN A 362 4.26 -22.03 9.45
C ASN A 362 2.91 -21.66 8.82
N ARG A 363 2.84 -20.46 8.22
CA ARG A 363 1.64 -19.98 7.51
C ARG A 363 1.43 -20.72 6.20
N ASN A 364 2.49 -20.94 5.43
CA ASN A 364 2.43 -21.68 4.16
C ASN A 364 1.93 -23.10 4.35
N TYR A 365 2.36 -23.80 5.40
CA TYR A 365 1.83 -25.12 5.73
C TYR A 365 0.34 -25.08 6.11
N LYS A 366 -0.08 -24.13 6.95
CA LYS A 366 -1.51 -23.97 7.33
C LYS A 366 -2.39 -23.63 6.11
N MET A 367 -1.94 -22.71 5.27
CA MET A 367 -2.66 -22.29 4.06
C MET A 367 -2.72 -23.43 3.03
N ALA A 368 -1.61 -24.14 2.80
CA ALA A 368 -1.58 -25.28 1.89
C ALA A 368 -2.51 -26.40 2.37
N GLU A 369 -2.59 -26.67 3.68
CA GLU A 369 -3.53 -27.66 4.24
C GLU A 369 -4.99 -27.30 3.93
N GLN A 370 -5.39 -26.03 4.07
CA GLN A 370 -6.74 -25.58 3.73
C GLN A 370 -7.00 -25.63 2.21
N ILE A 371 -6.03 -25.23 1.39
CA ILE A 371 -6.14 -25.29 -0.07
C ILE A 371 -6.27 -26.75 -0.54
N ALA A 372 -5.52 -27.67 0.06
CA ALA A 372 -5.65 -29.10 -0.20
C ALA A 372 -7.05 -29.62 0.16
N GLN A 373 -7.66 -29.14 1.24
CA GLN A 373 -9.05 -29.49 1.58
C GLN A 373 -10.04 -29.06 0.49
N PHE A 374 -9.91 -27.84 -0.06
CA PHE A 374 -10.75 -27.41 -1.19
C PHE A 374 -10.61 -28.34 -2.40
N LEU A 375 -9.37 -28.73 -2.73
CA LEU A 375 -9.08 -29.66 -3.83
C LEU A 375 -9.63 -31.07 -3.57
N GLU A 376 -9.63 -31.55 -2.33
CA GLU A 376 -10.12 -32.88 -1.94
C GLU A 376 -11.66 -32.98 -1.88
N GLU A 377 -12.34 -31.89 -1.55
CA GLU A 377 -13.81 -31.85 -1.47
C GLU A 377 -14.48 -32.13 -2.83
N ASP A 378 -13.79 -31.89 -3.94
CA ASP A 378 -14.26 -32.08 -5.32
C ASP A 378 -15.66 -31.48 -5.56
N SER A 379 -15.90 -30.28 -5.00
CA SER A 379 -17.19 -29.60 -5.06
C SER A 379 -17.56 -29.19 -6.49
N GLY A 380 -16.56 -29.06 -7.37
CA GLY A 380 -16.70 -28.51 -8.72
C GLY A 380 -16.63 -26.99 -8.76
N ASP A 381 -16.34 -26.35 -7.62
CA ASP A 381 -16.17 -24.91 -7.53
C ASP A 381 -14.79 -24.48 -8.05
N THR A 382 -14.70 -23.23 -8.48
CA THR A 382 -13.43 -22.58 -8.81
C THR A 382 -13.06 -21.60 -7.69
N TYR A 383 -11.89 -21.79 -7.08
CA TYR A 383 -11.36 -20.96 -6.00
C TYR A 383 -10.31 -20.00 -6.54
N PHE A 384 -10.38 -18.74 -6.15
CA PHE A 384 -9.35 -17.73 -6.43
C PHE A 384 -8.69 -17.31 -5.12
N VAL A 385 -7.54 -17.93 -4.84
CA VAL A 385 -6.73 -17.69 -3.64
C VAL A 385 -5.85 -16.47 -3.87
N ILE A 386 -5.95 -15.49 -2.97
CA ILE A 386 -5.15 -14.26 -2.98
C ILE A 386 -4.27 -14.22 -1.73
N VAL A 387 -2.97 -14.42 -1.93
CA VAL A 387 -1.94 -14.44 -0.87
C VAL A 387 -0.75 -13.60 -1.29
N GLY A 388 -0.05 -12.99 -0.34
CA GLY A 388 1.16 -12.22 -0.56
C GLY A 388 2.17 -13.01 -1.39
N SER A 389 2.82 -12.34 -2.35
CA SER A 389 3.66 -13.00 -3.35
C SER A 389 4.75 -13.89 -2.72
N LEU A 390 5.26 -13.54 -1.54
CA LEU A 390 6.24 -14.36 -0.83
C LEU A 390 5.73 -15.77 -0.50
N HIS A 391 4.44 -15.95 -0.18
CA HIS A 391 3.85 -17.25 0.09
C HIS A 391 3.86 -18.20 -1.12
N LEU A 392 4.00 -17.66 -2.34
CA LEU A 392 4.10 -18.44 -3.58
C LEU A 392 5.54 -18.51 -4.11
N LEU A 393 6.46 -17.72 -3.58
CA LEU A 393 7.81 -17.55 -4.14
C LEU A 393 8.92 -18.03 -3.19
N MET A 394 8.79 -17.82 -1.88
CA MET A 394 9.83 -18.13 -0.90
C MET A 394 9.64 -19.54 -0.32
N GLU A 395 10.63 -20.41 -0.53
CA GLU A 395 10.60 -21.78 -0.02
C GLU A 395 10.63 -21.84 1.51
N PRO A 396 9.86 -22.75 2.15
CA PRO A 396 8.82 -23.59 1.56
C PRO A 396 7.60 -22.76 1.16
N HIS A 397 7.31 -22.67 -0.14
CA HIS A 397 6.17 -21.92 -0.65
C HIS A 397 4.95 -22.84 -0.85
N ILE A 398 3.73 -22.31 -0.81
CA ILE A 398 2.48 -23.10 -0.91
C ILE A 398 2.50 -24.09 -2.09
N ARG A 399 3.04 -23.67 -3.24
CA ARG A 399 3.13 -24.51 -4.45
C ARG A 399 3.96 -25.78 -4.23
N SER A 400 5.10 -25.69 -3.54
CA SER A 400 6.02 -26.82 -3.32
C SER A 400 5.48 -27.76 -2.25
N ILE A 401 4.68 -27.23 -1.31
CA ILE A 401 3.95 -28.03 -0.33
C ILE A 401 2.87 -28.86 -1.04
N LEU A 402 2.05 -28.24 -1.89
CA LEU A 402 1.04 -28.95 -2.68
C LEU A 402 1.65 -29.97 -3.67
N GLU A 403 2.79 -29.66 -4.29
CA GLU A 403 3.54 -30.63 -5.13
C GLU A 403 3.99 -31.85 -4.33
N GLN A 404 4.42 -31.67 -3.07
CA GLN A 404 4.79 -32.78 -2.19
C GLN A 404 3.59 -33.66 -1.81
N GLU A 405 2.39 -33.08 -1.77
CA GLU A 405 1.13 -33.80 -1.56
C GLU A 405 0.61 -34.50 -2.83
N GLY A 406 1.23 -34.25 -3.98
CA GLY A 406 0.96 -34.95 -5.24
C GLY A 406 0.11 -34.17 -6.24
N TYR A 407 -0.14 -32.89 -5.99
CA TYR A 407 -0.82 -32.01 -6.95
C TYR A 407 0.12 -31.53 -8.05
N GLU A 408 -0.41 -31.33 -9.26
CA GLU A 408 0.32 -30.72 -10.37
C GLU A 408 0.02 -29.21 -10.41
N ILE A 409 1.07 -28.39 -10.38
CA ILE A 409 0.96 -26.93 -10.37
C ILE A 409 1.32 -26.38 -11.76
N GLU A 410 0.36 -25.75 -12.44
CA GLU A 410 0.59 -25.08 -13.72
C GLU A 410 0.92 -23.59 -13.48
N LYS A 411 2.04 -23.11 -14.04
CA LYS A 411 2.33 -21.67 -14.10
C LYS A 411 1.54 -21.01 -15.24
N VAL A 412 0.63 -20.11 -14.90
CA VAL A 412 -0.23 -19.38 -15.85
C VAL A 412 0.42 -18.07 -16.32
N LEU A 413 1.05 -17.36 -15.38
CA LEU A 413 1.84 -16.13 -15.57
C LEU A 413 3.19 -16.23 -14.88
#